data_AF-A0AAD7JNK4-F1
#
_entry.id   AF-A0AAD7JNK4-F1
#
_cell.length_a   1.000
_cell.length_b   1.000
_cell.length_c   1.000
_cell.angle_alpha   90.00
_cell.angle_beta   90.00
_cell.angle_gamma   90.00
#
_symmetry.space_group_name_H-M   'P 1'
#
loop_
_entity.id
_entity.type
_entity.pdbx_description
1 polymer ?
#
loop_
_entity_poly.entity_id
_entity_poly.type
_entity_poly.pdbx_seq_one_letter_code
_entity_poly.pdbx_strand_id
1 'polypeptide(L)'
;MVNTSGANGHYNGTRPPDAVLGPALHDYARKSLSLSQRLDYLLKDFGYKIKLTTLKKLNREYGVPTVKKPPPDHITATLVGEVMLNNVSSRKGPQMIQSQISLQDGTKIPRDTVRRLMADIDPDGAEARFPGRRRQTKQRGHLTDTGVYYELHFDGHEKLNFKALRMGPVWIDIYGSRCHSSSKMVKFLVVPNARCSSTVGHYYLDLVEKNGVFVQATVDGGSETGELYAAHLALRQHCMPDISVVDAPAFVALKSTDNIPIESSWNLFTNYIGLDIKQILLLGKSLNYFNPGFQHHINLFNWLWPRIVQRSLDQFVDYWNNHKIRSQRNKVLPSGFSPNYICDFPDRFGLTHFAVPAPQHLVDALRENIPKSRVECYRWVSDEFEAQAWAVYDLIGKPEFVLTEGWIIFCQMLPHLN
;
A
#
# COMPACT_ATOMS: atom_id res chain seq x y z
N MET A 1 13.98 -14.79 -76.87
CA MET A 1 13.11 -13.71 -76.34
C MET A 1 13.45 -13.53 -74.87
N VAL A 2 14.02 -12.38 -74.53
CA VAL A 2 14.38 -11.99 -73.16
C VAL A 2 13.09 -11.61 -72.45
N ASN A 3 12.79 -12.26 -71.32
CA ASN A 3 11.68 -11.87 -70.47
C ASN A 3 12.11 -10.65 -69.63
N THR A 4 11.89 -9.46 -70.18
CA THR A 4 12.31 -8.15 -69.64
C THR A 4 11.37 -7.58 -68.56
N SER A 5 10.59 -8.43 -67.88
CA SER A 5 9.80 -8.01 -66.72
C SER A 5 9.88 -9.05 -65.61
N GLY A 6 11.00 -9.03 -64.87
CA GLY A 6 11.13 -9.71 -63.59
C GLY A 6 10.27 -9.04 -62.52
N ALA A 7 8.94 -9.10 -62.65
CA ALA A 7 7.98 -8.60 -61.69
C ALA A 7 7.40 -9.77 -60.85
N ASN A 8 8.27 -10.56 -60.22
CA ASN A 8 7.89 -11.55 -59.20
C ASN A 8 8.08 -11.01 -57.78
N GLY A 9 7.80 -9.73 -57.57
CA GLY A 9 7.83 -9.09 -56.26
C GLY A 9 6.54 -8.31 -56.06
N HIS A 10 5.56 -8.87 -55.36
CA HIS A 10 4.55 -8.03 -54.75
C HIS A 10 5.27 -7.01 -53.87
N TYR A 11 5.14 -5.72 -54.20
CA TYR A 11 5.67 -4.63 -53.37
C TYR A 11 4.99 -4.71 -52.00
N ASN A 12 5.70 -5.25 -51.01
CA ASN A 12 5.20 -5.50 -49.65
C ASN A 12 5.29 -4.25 -48.76
N GLY A 13 5.47 -3.07 -49.36
CA GLY A 13 5.85 -1.83 -48.67
C GLY A 13 7.32 -1.84 -48.22
N THR A 14 7.79 -0.68 -47.75
CA THR A 14 9.11 -0.54 -47.13
C THR A 14 9.02 -0.92 -45.65
N ARG A 15 9.93 -1.79 -45.16
CA ARG A 15 10.01 -2.13 -43.73
C ARG A 15 10.30 -0.84 -42.94
N PRO A 16 9.46 -0.47 -41.95
CA PRO A 16 9.74 0.67 -41.10
C PRO A 16 11.04 0.46 -40.31
N PRO A 17 11.77 1.53 -39.94
CA PRO A 17 12.94 1.41 -39.08
C PRO A 17 12.62 0.62 -37.81
N ASP A 18 13.57 -0.20 -37.35
CA ASP A 18 13.37 -1.09 -36.20
C ASP A 18 13.02 -0.32 -34.91
N ALA A 19 13.52 0.91 -34.77
CA ALA A 19 13.20 1.85 -33.69
C ALA A 19 11.72 2.25 -33.61
N VAL A 20 10.96 2.08 -34.71
CA VAL A 20 9.52 2.38 -34.79
C VAL A 20 8.69 1.10 -34.81
N LEU A 21 9.16 0.09 -35.54
CA LEU A 21 8.44 -1.18 -35.71
C LEU A 21 8.36 -1.99 -34.41
N GLY A 22 9.45 -2.06 -33.64
CA GLY A 22 9.48 -2.77 -32.34
C GLY A 22 8.44 -2.22 -31.36
N PRO A 23 8.47 -0.91 -31.02
CA PRO A 23 7.48 -0.29 -30.14
C PRO A 23 6.04 -0.44 -30.63
N ALA A 24 5.78 -0.32 -31.94
CA ALA A 24 4.44 -0.51 -32.50
C ALA A 24 3.90 -1.93 -32.27
N LEU A 25 4.73 -2.96 -32.46
CA LEU A 25 4.34 -4.35 -32.23
C LEU A 25 4.05 -4.65 -30.74
N HIS A 26 4.80 -4.01 -29.83
CA HIS A 26 4.54 -4.06 -28.38
C HIS A 26 3.23 -3.34 -28.02
N ASP A 27 2.95 -2.18 -28.60
CA ASP A 27 1.69 -1.47 -28.39
C ASP A 27 0.47 -2.25 -28.92
N TYR A 28 0.60 -2.89 -30.09
CA TYR A 28 -0.45 -3.78 -30.59
C TYR A 28 -0.70 -4.98 -29.69
N ALA A 29 0.36 -5.52 -29.08
CA ALA A 29 0.23 -6.55 -28.06
C ALA A 29 -0.46 -6.01 -26.82
N ARG A 30 -0.05 -4.85 -26.29
CA ARG A 30 -0.68 -4.17 -25.16
C ARG A 30 -2.19 -3.98 -25.35
N LYS A 31 -2.60 -3.59 -26.57
CA LYS A 31 -4.02 -3.44 -26.98
C LYS A 31 -4.78 -4.76 -27.19
N SER A 32 -4.13 -5.91 -27.00
CA SER A 32 -4.71 -7.25 -27.21
C SER A 32 -5.23 -7.50 -28.64
N LEU A 33 -4.64 -6.85 -29.64
CA LEU A 33 -5.01 -7.05 -31.04
C LEU A 33 -4.66 -8.48 -31.51
N SER A 34 -5.61 -9.09 -32.24
CA SER A 34 -5.41 -10.37 -32.90
C SER A 34 -4.32 -10.25 -33.98
N LEU A 35 -3.69 -11.36 -34.36
CA LEU A 35 -2.63 -11.32 -35.37
C LEU A 35 -3.11 -10.79 -36.73
N SER A 36 -4.39 -11.00 -37.09
CA SER A 36 -4.95 -10.42 -38.31
C SER A 36 -5.11 -8.90 -38.19
N GLN A 37 -5.66 -8.41 -37.07
CA GLN A 37 -5.79 -6.98 -36.81
C GLN A 37 -4.43 -6.28 -36.80
N ARG A 38 -3.37 -6.92 -36.27
CA ARG A 38 -2.01 -6.36 -36.33
C ARG A 38 -1.53 -6.16 -37.75
N LEU A 39 -1.86 -7.06 -38.69
CA LEU A 39 -1.53 -6.89 -40.10
C LEU A 39 -2.27 -5.68 -40.70
N ASP A 40 -3.54 -5.51 -40.35
CA ASP A 40 -4.34 -4.37 -40.81
C ASP A 40 -3.76 -3.04 -40.29
N TYR A 41 -3.34 -2.98 -39.02
CA TYR A 41 -2.70 -1.79 -38.44
C TYR A 41 -1.30 -1.54 -39.01
N LEU A 42 -0.49 -2.58 -39.28
CA LEU A 42 0.80 -2.42 -39.95
C LEU A 42 0.64 -1.84 -41.37
N LEU A 43 -0.41 -2.28 -42.07
CA LEU A 43 -0.74 -1.75 -43.39
C LEU A 43 -1.22 -0.29 -43.30
N LYS A 44 -2.10 0.00 -42.35
CA LYS A 44 -2.68 1.34 -42.16
C LYS A 44 -1.66 2.37 -41.72
N ASP A 45 -0.88 2.05 -40.69
CA ASP A 45 -0.04 3.03 -40.01
C ASP A 45 1.32 3.20 -40.70
N PHE A 46 1.79 2.17 -41.40
CA PHE A 46 3.13 2.15 -42.00
C PHE A 46 3.17 1.75 -43.48
N GLY A 47 2.02 1.45 -44.11
CA GLY A 47 1.99 0.91 -45.47
C GLY A 47 2.67 -0.46 -45.60
N TYR A 48 2.93 -1.15 -44.48
CA TYR A 48 3.77 -2.34 -44.44
C TYR A 48 2.93 -3.62 -44.54
N LYS A 49 2.89 -4.21 -45.74
CA LYS A 49 2.05 -5.36 -46.07
C LYS A 49 2.83 -6.67 -45.93
N ILE A 50 2.63 -7.37 -44.81
CA ILE A 50 3.30 -8.65 -44.54
C ILE A 50 2.32 -9.81 -44.34
N LYS A 51 2.84 -11.04 -44.43
CA LYS A 51 2.07 -12.26 -44.12
C LYS A 51 2.21 -12.63 -42.63
N LEU A 52 1.27 -13.44 -42.14
CA LEU A 52 1.21 -13.92 -40.75
C LEU A 52 2.52 -14.58 -40.27
N THR A 53 3.18 -15.33 -41.15
CA THR A 53 4.47 -16.01 -40.87
C THR A 53 5.57 -14.99 -40.57
N THR A 54 5.67 -13.93 -41.37
CA THR A 54 6.60 -12.83 -41.17
C THR A 54 6.30 -12.06 -39.88
N LEU A 55 5.03 -11.77 -39.60
CA LEU A 55 4.63 -11.13 -38.34
C LEU A 55 5.04 -11.96 -37.11
N LYS A 56 4.85 -13.28 -37.14
CA LYS A 56 5.29 -14.18 -36.07
C LYS A 56 6.82 -14.21 -35.90
N LYS A 57 7.58 -14.05 -36.99
CA LYS A 57 9.04 -13.93 -36.95
C LYS A 57 9.45 -12.62 -36.28
N LEU A 58 8.87 -11.50 -36.71
CA LEU A 58 9.15 -10.18 -36.13
C LEU A 58 8.76 -10.12 -34.65
N ASN A 59 7.60 -10.64 -34.25
CA ASN A 59 7.20 -10.71 -32.84
C ASN A 59 8.22 -11.47 -31.98
N ARG A 60 8.91 -12.47 -32.54
CA ARG A 60 9.96 -13.21 -31.84
C ARG A 60 11.27 -12.42 -31.77
N GLU A 61 11.65 -11.77 -32.87
CA GLU A 61 12.82 -10.90 -33.00
C GLU A 61 12.76 -9.75 -31.98
N TYR A 62 11.60 -9.12 -31.82
CA TYR A 62 11.38 -8.00 -30.90
C TYR A 62 10.90 -8.39 -29.49
N GLY A 63 10.85 -9.69 -29.17
CA GLY A 63 10.44 -10.15 -27.84
C GLY A 63 9.02 -9.75 -27.43
N VAL A 64 8.08 -9.68 -28.38
CA VAL A 64 6.70 -9.22 -28.12
C VAL A 64 5.98 -10.20 -27.19
N PRO A 65 5.38 -9.74 -26.07
CA PRO A 65 4.73 -10.59 -25.09
C PRO A 65 3.60 -11.45 -25.68
N THR A 66 3.50 -12.70 -25.21
CA THR A 66 2.44 -13.62 -25.62
C THR A 66 1.91 -14.42 -24.45
N VAL A 67 0.62 -14.78 -24.48
CA VAL A 67 -0.01 -15.63 -23.45
C VAL A 67 0.61 -17.02 -23.33
N LYS A 68 1.36 -17.48 -24.35
CA LYS A 68 2.05 -18.78 -24.34
C LYS A 68 3.36 -18.77 -23.53
N LYS A 69 3.84 -17.58 -23.16
CA LYS A 69 5.02 -17.37 -22.32
C LYS A 69 4.66 -16.39 -21.21
N PRO A 70 3.81 -16.80 -20.25
CA PRO A 70 3.47 -15.93 -19.13
C PRO A 70 4.70 -15.65 -18.26
N PRO A 71 4.69 -14.56 -17.49
CA PRO A 71 5.62 -14.38 -16.38
C PRO A 71 5.52 -15.54 -15.36
N PRO A 72 6.53 -15.72 -14.50
CA PRO A 72 6.43 -16.62 -13.35
C PRO A 72 5.16 -16.40 -12.51
N ASP A 73 4.70 -17.46 -11.86
CA ASP A 73 3.40 -17.48 -11.15
C ASP A 73 3.29 -16.41 -10.06
N HIS A 74 4.38 -16.13 -9.33
CA HIS A 74 4.39 -15.09 -8.29
C HIS A 74 4.15 -13.68 -8.86
N ILE A 75 4.79 -13.32 -9.99
CA ILE A 75 4.57 -12.02 -10.67
C ILE A 75 3.13 -11.94 -11.19
N THR A 76 2.63 -13.06 -11.72
CA THR A 76 1.26 -13.17 -12.24
C THR A 76 0.22 -12.99 -11.14
N ALA A 77 0.44 -13.58 -9.96
CA ALA A 77 -0.42 -13.44 -8.79
C ALA A 77 -0.48 -11.99 -8.30
N THR A 78 0.67 -11.31 -8.19
CA THR A 78 0.75 -9.91 -7.77
C THR A 78 -0.05 -9.00 -8.71
N LEU A 79 0.17 -9.10 -10.03
CA LEU A 79 -0.52 -8.25 -11.02
C LEU A 79 -2.05 -8.48 -11.02
N VAL A 80 -2.50 -9.73 -10.88
CA VAL A 80 -3.93 -10.03 -10.78
C VAL A 80 -4.51 -9.49 -9.47
N GLY A 81 -3.81 -9.64 -8.35
CA GLY A 81 -4.19 -9.08 -7.05
C GLY A 81 -4.38 -7.57 -7.12
N GLU A 82 -3.39 -6.83 -7.62
CA GLU A 82 -3.43 -5.37 -7.75
C GLU A 82 -4.66 -4.88 -8.55
N VAL A 83 -4.95 -5.52 -9.69
CA VAL A 83 -6.11 -5.15 -10.50
C VAL A 83 -7.44 -5.54 -9.82
N MET A 84 -7.46 -6.65 -9.08
CA MET A 84 -8.64 -7.10 -8.34
C MET A 84 -8.98 -6.21 -7.15
N LEU A 85 -7.97 -5.71 -6.43
CA LEU A 85 -8.16 -4.78 -5.32
C LEU A 85 -8.80 -3.47 -5.79
N ASN A 86 -8.39 -2.99 -6.97
CA ASN A 86 -9.00 -1.86 -7.65
C ASN A 86 -10.40 -2.16 -8.24
N ASN A 87 -10.83 -3.43 -8.26
CA ASN A 87 -12.15 -3.87 -8.73
C ASN A 87 -13.12 -4.08 -7.55
N VAL A 88 -13.36 -3.02 -6.79
CA VAL A 88 -14.20 -3.01 -5.56
C VAL A 88 -15.56 -3.68 -5.75
N SER A 89 -16.17 -3.51 -6.93
CA SER A 89 -17.50 -4.04 -7.25
C SER A 89 -17.55 -5.54 -7.58
N SER A 90 -16.40 -6.20 -7.74
CA SER A 90 -16.25 -7.58 -8.23
C SER A 90 -16.96 -7.87 -9.57
N ARG A 91 -17.35 -6.83 -10.32
CA ARG A 91 -18.09 -6.94 -11.60
C ARG A 91 -17.22 -7.35 -12.78
N LYS A 92 -15.94 -6.98 -12.76
CA LYS A 92 -15.02 -7.36 -13.86
C LYS A 92 -14.75 -8.85 -13.81
N GLY A 93 -15.08 -9.56 -14.89
CA GLY A 93 -14.74 -10.97 -15.06
C GLY A 93 -13.28 -11.19 -15.49
N PRO A 94 -12.84 -12.45 -15.57
CA PRO A 94 -11.45 -12.81 -15.87
C PRO A 94 -10.90 -12.19 -17.16
N GLN A 95 -11.73 -12.07 -18.19
CA GLN A 95 -11.33 -11.48 -19.47
C GLN A 95 -11.08 -9.97 -19.37
N MET A 96 -11.88 -9.26 -18.56
CA MET A 96 -11.69 -7.82 -18.34
C MET A 96 -10.43 -7.54 -17.53
N ILE A 97 -10.17 -8.33 -16.48
CA ILE A 97 -8.95 -8.21 -15.67
C ILE A 97 -7.71 -8.51 -16.52
N GLN A 98 -7.73 -9.61 -17.28
CA GLN A 98 -6.67 -9.94 -18.23
C GLN A 98 -6.39 -8.80 -19.23
N SER A 99 -7.44 -8.16 -19.75
CA SER A 99 -7.33 -7.06 -20.70
C SER A 99 -6.75 -5.80 -20.04
N GLN A 100 -7.12 -5.54 -18.79
CA GLN A 100 -6.63 -4.41 -18.03
C GLN A 100 -5.13 -4.53 -17.71
N ILE A 101 -4.67 -5.69 -17.23
CA ILE A 101 -3.24 -5.96 -16.99
C ILE A 101 -2.45 -5.79 -18.29
N SER A 102 -2.98 -6.31 -19.39
CA SER A 102 -2.36 -6.14 -20.71
C SER A 102 -2.25 -4.68 -21.14
N LEU A 103 -3.24 -3.84 -20.82
CA LEU A 103 -3.26 -2.43 -21.24
C LEU A 103 -2.36 -1.54 -20.39
N GLN A 104 -2.30 -1.82 -19.08
CA GLN A 104 -1.51 -1.06 -18.10
C GLN A 104 -0.03 -1.44 -18.20
N ASP A 105 0.28 -2.73 -18.16
CA ASP A 105 1.66 -3.21 -17.96
C ASP A 105 2.23 -3.94 -19.19
N GLY A 106 1.47 -4.04 -20.28
CA GLY A 106 1.87 -4.78 -21.49
C GLY A 106 1.95 -6.30 -21.30
N THR A 107 1.68 -6.79 -20.09
CA THR A 107 1.91 -8.18 -19.69
C THR A 107 0.79 -9.10 -20.16
N LYS A 108 1.17 -10.30 -20.63
CA LYS A 108 0.24 -11.29 -21.19
C LYS A 108 0.10 -12.51 -20.31
N ILE A 109 -1.03 -12.59 -19.61
CA ILE A 109 -1.39 -13.72 -18.74
C ILE A 109 -2.52 -14.54 -19.39
N PRO A 110 -2.49 -15.88 -19.36
CA PRO A 110 -3.61 -16.72 -19.74
C PRO A 110 -4.87 -16.44 -18.92
N ARG A 111 -6.03 -16.43 -19.59
CA ARG A 111 -7.33 -16.19 -18.94
C ARG A 111 -7.62 -17.19 -17.82
N ASP A 112 -7.24 -18.45 -18.00
CA ASP A 112 -7.49 -19.50 -17.01
C ASP A 112 -6.64 -19.32 -15.75
N THR A 113 -5.40 -18.81 -15.90
CA THR A 113 -4.56 -18.42 -14.76
C THR A 113 -5.18 -17.25 -14.00
N VAL A 114 -5.64 -16.21 -14.71
CA VAL A 114 -6.37 -15.09 -14.08
C VAL A 114 -7.62 -15.61 -13.35
N ARG A 115 -8.38 -16.50 -13.97
CA ARG A 115 -9.60 -17.06 -13.38
C ARG A 115 -9.34 -17.84 -12.10
N ARG A 116 -8.27 -18.64 -12.06
CA ARG A 116 -7.88 -19.42 -10.88
C ARG A 116 -7.50 -18.48 -9.74
N LEU A 117 -6.60 -17.55 -10.00
CA LEU A 117 -6.18 -16.53 -9.02
C LEU A 117 -7.36 -15.68 -8.54
N MET A 118 -8.30 -15.35 -9.41
CA MET A 118 -9.53 -14.65 -9.01
C MET A 118 -10.40 -15.46 -8.05
N ALA A 119 -10.46 -16.79 -8.20
CA ALA A 119 -11.22 -17.65 -7.30
C ALA A 119 -10.53 -17.78 -5.94
N ASP A 120 -9.18 -17.77 -5.92
CA ASP A 120 -8.40 -17.80 -4.69
C ASP A 120 -8.51 -16.47 -3.91
N ILE A 121 -8.55 -15.33 -4.61
CA ILE A 121 -8.60 -13.98 -4.01
C ILE A 121 -10.03 -13.53 -3.65
N ASP A 122 -11.03 -13.86 -4.48
CA ASP A 122 -12.44 -13.47 -4.30
C ASP A 122 -13.36 -14.66 -4.65
N PRO A 123 -13.44 -15.67 -3.76
CA PRO A 123 -14.22 -16.89 -4.00
C PRO A 123 -15.69 -16.60 -4.29
N ASP A 124 -16.25 -15.56 -3.65
CA ASP A 124 -17.64 -15.13 -3.85
C ASP A 124 -17.84 -14.29 -5.12
N GLY A 125 -16.77 -13.72 -5.69
CA GLY A 125 -16.82 -12.80 -6.81
C GLY A 125 -17.37 -13.45 -8.09
N ALA A 126 -17.14 -14.74 -8.30
CA ALA A 126 -17.72 -15.48 -9.43
C ALA A 126 -19.23 -15.65 -9.28
N GLU A 127 -19.68 -15.97 -8.07
CA GLU A 127 -21.08 -16.18 -7.75
C GLU A 127 -21.88 -14.87 -7.78
N ALA A 128 -21.26 -13.76 -7.36
CA ALA A 128 -21.83 -12.42 -7.45
C ALA A 128 -22.05 -11.94 -8.91
N ARG A 129 -21.34 -12.53 -9.89
CA ARG A 129 -21.49 -12.24 -11.32
C ARG A 129 -22.50 -13.14 -12.03
N PHE A 130 -23.09 -14.13 -11.34
CA PHE A 130 -24.02 -15.06 -11.95
C PHE A 130 -25.29 -14.32 -12.43
N PRO A 131 -25.69 -14.46 -13.71
CA PRO A 131 -26.89 -13.81 -14.23
C PRO A 131 -28.14 -14.22 -13.44
N GLY A 132 -28.88 -13.23 -12.91
CA GLY A 132 -30.12 -13.47 -12.15
C GLY A 132 -29.98 -13.46 -10.63
N ARG A 133 -28.76 -13.38 -10.08
CA ARG A 133 -28.55 -13.24 -8.62
C ARG A 133 -28.76 -11.78 -8.19
N ARG A 134 -29.61 -11.55 -7.17
CA ARG A 134 -29.74 -10.21 -6.55
C ARG A 134 -28.42 -9.87 -5.85
N ARG A 135 -28.00 -8.60 -5.89
CA ARG A 135 -26.87 -8.09 -5.09
C ARG A 135 -27.08 -8.53 -3.64
N GLN A 136 -26.23 -9.43 -3.13
CA GLN A 136 -26.20 -9.66 -1.70
C GLN A 136 -25.74 -8.35 -1.07
N THR A 137 -26.60 -7.75 -0.25
CA THR A 137 -26.18 -6.76 0.73
C THR A 137 -25.13 -7.48 1.59
N LYS A 138 -23.87 -7.01 1.60
CA LYS A 138 -22.83 -7.56 2.48
C LYS A 138 -23.44 -7.69 3.88
N GLN A 139 -23.68 -8.92 4.32
CA GLN A 139 -24.14 -9.13 5.69
C GLN A 139 -22.95 -8.76 6.58
N ARG A 140 -23.06 -7.66 7.31
CA ARG A 140 -22.06 -7.29 8.31
C ARG A 140 -22.23 -8.28 9.46
N GLY A 141 -21.45 -9.36 9.43
CA GLY A 141 -21.35 -10.31 10.53
C GLY A 141 -20.77 -9.65 11.79
N HIS A 142 -20.85 -10.36 12.91
CA HIS A 142 -20.13 -9.95 14.11
C HIS A 142 -18.64 -10.27 13.93
N LEU A 143 -17.77 -9.36 14.36
CA LEU A 143 -16.34 -9.61 14.43
C LEU A 143 -16.08 -10.63 15.55
N THR A 144 -15.26 -11.63 15.28
CA THR A 144 -14.93 -12.72 16.20
C THR A 144 -13.43 -13.03 16.13
N ASP A 145 -12.84 -13.36 17.27
CA ASP A 145 -11.41 -13.70 17.37
C ASP A 145 -11.21 -14.75 18.45
N THR A 146 -10.09 -15.47 18.38
CA THR A 146 -9.67 -16.46 19.37
C THR A 146 -8.73 -15.89 20.43
N GLY A 147 -8.09 -14.73 20.17
CA GLY A 147 -7.17 -14.17 21.15
C GLY A 147 -6.56 -12.82 20.82
N VAL A 148 -5.77 -12.30 21.76
CA VAL A 148 -4.98 -11.07 21.56
C VAL A 148 -3.69 -11.41 20.85
N TYR A 149 -3.27 -10.55 19.92
CA TYR A 149 -2.19 -10.85 18.95
C TYR A 149 -2.46 -12.14 18.13
N TYR A 150 -3.72 -12.54 17.99
CA TYR A 150 -4.09 -13.47 16.93
C TYR A 150 -4.10 -12.70 15.60
N GLU A 151 -4.95 -11.68 15.47
CA GLU A 151 -5.03 -10.83 14.28
C GLU A 151 -4.68 -9.37 14.59
N LEU A 152 -3.75 -8.81 13.81
CA LEU A 152 -3.46 -7.38 13.80
C LEU A 152 -3.83 -6.78 12.44
N HIS A 153 -4.55 -5.66 12.48
CA HIS A 153 -4.99 -4.88 11.32
C HIS A 153 -4.03 -3.72 11.10
N PHE A 154 -3.56 -3.51 9.87
CA PHE A 154 -2.60 -2.49 9.47
C PHE A 154 -3.16 -1.61 8.36
N ASP A 155 -2.85 -0.32 8.39
CA ASP A 155 -3.25 0.63 7.35
C ASP A 155 -2.45 1.95 7.41
N GLY A 156 -2.45 2.67 6.29
CA GLY A 156 -1.88 4.02 6.14
C GLY A 156 -2.95 5.10 6.08
N HIS A 157 -2.76 6.19 6.81
CA HIS A 157 -3.64 7.34 6.85
C HIS A 157 -2.99 8.59 6.22
N GLU A 158 -3.51 8.99 5.06
CA GLU A 158 -2.92 10.05 4.23
C GLU A 158 -3.78 11.32 4.16
N LYS A 159 -4.62 11.59 5.17
CA LYS A 159 -5.55 12.75 5.13
C LYS A 159 -4.89 14.10 5.40
N LEU A 160 -3.59 14.13 5.65
CA LEU A 160 -2.77 15.34 5.81
C LEU A 160 -1.70 15.46 4.70
N ASN A 161 -1.95 14.84 3.54
CA ASN A 161 -1.04 14.94 2.40
C ASN A 161 -1.14 16.28 1.64
N PHE A 162 -0.25 16.46 0.66
CA PHE A 162 -0.16 17.68 -0.15
C PHE A 162 -1.50 18.04 -0.84
N LYS A 163 -2.31 17.05 -1.24
CA LYS A 163 -3.62 17.28 -1.85
C LYS A 163 -4.64 17.79 -0.83
N ALA A 164 -4.59 17.27 0.39
CA ALA A 164 -5.50 17.63 1.46
C ALA A 164 -5.19 19.00 2.06
N LEU A 165 -3.91 19.34 2.22
CA LEU A 165 -3.46 20.63 2.78
C LEU A 165 -3.38 21.74 1.73
N ARG A 166 -3.00 21.42 0.48
CA ARG A 166 -2.76 22.40 -0.59
C ARG A 166 -1.80 23.52 -0.15
N MET A 167 -0.74 23.12 0.56
CA MET A 167 0.31 23.98 1.10
C MET A 167 1.66 23.76 0.38
N GLY A 168 1.64 23.31 -0.87
CA GLY A 168 2.88 22.98 -1.60
C GLY A 168 3.40 21.58 -1.26
N PRO A 169 4.73 21.34 -1.35
CA PRO A 169 5.34 20.01 -1.22
C PRO A 169 5.54 19.63 0.26
N VAL A 170 4.47 19.74 1.05
CA VAL A 170 4.45 19.32 2.46
C VAL A 170 3.32 18.33 2.67
N TRP A 171 3.58 17.33 3.50
CA TRP A 171 2.63 16.28 3.83
C TRP A 171 2.99 15.65 5.17
N ILE A 172 2.00 15.04 5.81
CA ILE A 172 2.18 14.25 7.03
C ILE A 172 1.36 12.98 6.83
N ASP A 173 2.04 11.84 6.71
CA ASP A 173 1.36 10.55 6.64
C ASP A 173 1.50 9.82 7.98
N ILE A 174 0.54 8.95 8.28
CA ILE A 174 0.55 8.15 9.50
C ILE A 174 0.37 6.68 9.10
N TYR A 175 1.10 5.78 9.73
CA TYR A 175 0.89 4.35 9.60
C TYR A 175 0.50 3.76 10.95
N GLY A 176 -0.51 2.91 10.97
CA GLY A 176 -1.16 2.45 12.19
C GLY A 176 -1.40 0.96 12.21
N SER A 177 -1.51 0.41 13.43
CA SER A 177 -1.84 -0.99 13.65
C SER A 177 -2.76 -1.17 14.86
N ARG A 178 -3.71 -2.09 14.76
CA ARG A 178 -4.70 -2.36 15.80
C ARG A 178 -4.93 -3.84 16.00
N CYS A 179 -4.99 -4.27 17.25
CA CYS A 179 -5.37 -5.62 17.61
C CYS A 179 -6.89 -5.82 17.46
N HIS A 180 -7.28 -6.89 16.78
CA HIS A 180 -8.67 -7.17 16.45
C HIS A 180 -9.53 -7.40 17.70
N SER A 181 -9.13 -8.35 18.56
CA SER A 181 -9.86 -8.76 19.76
C SER A 181 -9.92 -7.69 20.86
N SER A 182 -8.78 -7.09 21.22
CA SER A 182 -8.70 -6.10 22.31
C SER A 182 -9.06 -4.68 21.89
N SER A 183 -9.09 -4.39 20.58
CA SER A 183 -9.17 -3.02 20.04
C SER A 183 -8.02 -2.10 20.44
N LYS A 184 -6.92 -2.67 20.95
CA LYS A 184 -5.70 -1.92 21.31
C LYS A 184 -5.03 -1.37 20.06
N MET A 185 -4.74 -0.08 20.07
CA MET A 185 -3.88 0.57 19.08
C MET A 185 -2.44 0.19 19.44
N VAL A 186 -1.84 -0.71 18.65
CA VAL A 186 -0.57 -1.37 19.01
C VAL A 186 0.62 -0.45 18.74
N LYS A 187 0.63 0.16 17.56
CA LYS A 187 1.63 1.14 17.15
C LYS A 187 0.99 2.10 16.16
N PHE A 188 1.29 3.38 16.28
CA PHE A 188 0.91 4.44 15.34
C PHE A 188 2.12 5.35 15.20
N LEU A 189 2.53 5.61 13.96
CA LEU A 189 3.75 6.35 13.67
C LEU A 189 3.52 7.31 12.51
N VAL A 190 3.91 8.56 12.71
CA VAL A 190 4.00 9.57 11.67
C VAL A 190 5.22 9.26 10.80
N VAL A 191 5.01 9.06 9.52
CA VAL A 191 6.03 8.61 8.56
C VAL A 191 6.11 9.53 7.35
N PRO A 192 7.31 9.70 6.75
CA PRO A 192 7.46 10.50 5.53
C PRO A 192 6.67 9.95 4.34
N ASN A 193 6.44 8.64 4.27
CA ASN A 193 5.71 8.03 3.16
C ASN A 193 5.05 6.72 3.59
N ALA A 194 3.74 6.75 3.84
CA ALA A 194 2.96 5.57 4.21
C ALA A 194 2.77 4.56 3.06
N ARG A 195 3.09 4.93 1.81
CA ARG A 195 3.02 4.06 0.62
C ARG A 195 4.34 3.40 0.26
N CYS A 196 5.40 3.64 1.03
CA CYS A 196 6.69 3.04 0.74
C CYS A 196 6.80 1.67 1.39
N SER A 197 6.94 0.61 0.57
CA SER A 197 7.06 -0.77 1.05
C SER A 197 8.16 -0.95 2.11
N SER A 198 9.32 -0.32 1.91
CA SER A 198 10.41 -0.34 2.89
C SER A 198 10.04 0.34 4.21
N THR A 199 9.29 1.45 4.18
CA THR A 199 8.85 2.16 5.40
C THR A 199 7.88 1.31 6.21
N VAL A 200 6.95 0.64 5.53
CA VAL A 200 5.99 -0.29 6.15
C VAL A 200 6.70 -1.53 6.69
N GLY A 201 7.70 -2.06 5.97
CA GLY A 201 8.55 -3.16 6.44
C GLY A 201 9.29 -2.82 7.74
N HIS A 202 9.98 -1.67 7.80
CA HIS A 202 10.63 -1.21 9.03
C HIS A 202 9.64 -0.95 10.16
N TYR A 203 8.48 -0.38 9.83
CA TYR A 203 7.43 -0.15 10.81
C TYR A 203 6.97 -1.46 11.46
N TYR A 204 6.80 -2.51 10.65
CA TYR A 204 6.42 -3.85 11.08
C TYR A 204 7.51 -4.50 11.94
N LEU A 205 8.77 -4.46 11.51
CA LEU A 205 9.88 -5.06 12.27
C LEU A 205 10.03 -4.42 13.65
N ASP A 206 9.96 -3.10 13.74
CA ASP A 206 9.94 -2.37 15.01
C ASP A 206 8.73 -2.75 15.90
N LEU A 207 7.57 -3.08 15.31
CA LEU A 207 6.40 -3.54 16.06
C LEU A 207 6.64 -4.93 16.65
N VAL A 208 7.19 -5.84 15.85
CA VAL A 208 7.44 -7.23 16.25
C VAL A 208 8.60 -7.36 17.23
N GLU A 209 9.63 -6.53 17.08
CA GLU A 209 10.74 -6.42 18.04
C GLU A 209 10.21 -6.06 19.44
N LYS A 210 9.20 -5.19 19.52
CA LYS A 210 8.60 -4.76 20.79
C LYS A 210 7.53 -5.73 21.33
N ASN A 211 6.71 -6.31 20.46
CA ASN A 211 5.48 -7.01 20.87
C ASN A 211 5.50 -8.52 20.59
N GLY A 212 6.49 -9.03 19.88
CA GLY A 212 6.54 -10.40 19.39
C GLY A 212 5.82 -10.61 18.06
N VAL A 213 6.05 -11.79 17.48
CA VAL A 213 5.39 -12.32 16.28
C VAL A 213 3.98 -12.77 16.65
N PHE A 214 3.01 -12.40 15.83
CA PHE A 214 1.58 -12.68 16.01
C PHE A 214 1.07 -13.62 14.89
N VAL A 215 -0.18 -14.08 14.97
CA VAL A 215 -0.68 -15.16 14.09
C VAL A 215 -1.03 -14.65 12.69
N GLN A 216 -1.73 -13.53 12.54
CA GLN A 216 -2.23 -13.05 11.26
C GLN A 216 -2.05 -11.54 11.11
N ALA A 217 -1.42 -11.13 10.02
CA ALA A 217 -1.39 -9.74 9.57
C ALA A 217 -2.50 -9.48 8.55
N THR A 218 -3.40 -8.58 8.88
CA THR A 218 -4.48 -8.14 7.99
C THR A 218 -4.17 -6.74 7.50
N VAL A 219 -4.08 -6.59 6.19
CA VAL A 219 -3.74 -5.32 5.53
C VAL A 219 -4.75 -5.00 4.44
N ASP A 220 -4.75 -3.75 3.99
CA ASP A 220 -5.29 -3.42 2.69
C ASP A 220 -4.33 -3.91 1.59
N GLY A 221 -4.84 -4.38 0.46
CA GLY A 221 -3.99 -4.99 -0.58
C GLY A 221 -3.04 -4.04 -1.34
N GLY A 222 -2.71 -2.86 -0.81
CA GLY A 222 -1.78 -1.94 -1.45
C GLY A 222 -0.37 -2.52 -1.63
N SER A 223 0.36 -2.01 -2.62
CA SER A 223 1.71 -2.48 -2.96
C SER A 223 2.76 -2.12 -1.90
N GLU A 224 2.42 -1.22 -0.97
CA GLU A 224 3.24 -0.86 0.19
C GLU A 224 3.36 -1.97 1.24
N THR A 225 2.62 -3.07 1.12
CA THR A 225 2.60 -4.13 2.14
C THR A 225 3.56 -5.29 1.83
N GLY A 226 4.31 -5.21 0.72
CA GLY A 226 5.17 -6.28 0.24
C GLY A 226 6.28 -6.71 1.21
N GLU A 227 7.02 -5.75 1.78
CA GLU A 227 8.09 -6.07 2.76
C GLU A 227 7.50 -6.61 4.07
N LEU A 228 6.36 -6.07 4.51
CA LEU A 228 5.64 -6.56 5.69
C LEU A 228 5.21 -8.00 5.50
N TYR A 229 4.63 -8.33 4.34
CA TYR A 229 4.24 -9.70 4.00
C TYR A 229 5.42 -10.66 4.08
N ALA A 230 6.53 -10.33 3.41
CA ALA A 230 7.72 -11.17 3.37
C ALA A 230 8.30 -11.39 4.77
N ALA A 231 8.45 -10.31 5.55
CA ALA A 231 8.97 -10.39 6.91
C ALA A 231 8.03 -11.15 7.86
N HIS A 232 6.72 -10.96 7.74
CA HIS A 232 5.75 -11.66 8.57
C HIS A 232 5.69 -13.15 8.29
N LEU A 233 5.68 -13.54 7.03
CA LEU A 233 5.70 -14.94 6.65
C LEU A 233 6.96 -15.65 7.18
N ALA A 234 8.14 -15.04 7.02
CA ALA A 234 9.40 -15.61 7.47
C ALA A 234 9.44 -15.78 9.00
N LEU A 235 9.05 -14.75 9.75
CA LEU A 235 9.04 -14.79 11.22
C LEU A 235 8.01 -15.77 11.76
N ARG A 236 6.81 -15.80 11.16
CA ARG A 236 5.74 -16.73 11.57
C ARG A 236 6.12 -18.18 11.31
N GLN A 237 6.69 -18.50 10.15
CA GLN A 237 7.16 -19.86 9.83
C GLN A 237 8.22 -20.34 10.81
N HIS A 238 9.09 -19.43 11.27
CA HIS A 238 10.13 -19.77 12.24
C HIS A 238 9.60 -19.90 13.67
N CYS A 239 8.80 -18.93 14.13
CA CYS A 239 8.39 -18.83 15.53
C CYS A 239 7.13 -19.62 15.87
N MET A 240 6.31 -19.95 14.86
CA MET A 240 5.02 -20.64 15.00
C MET A 240 4.87 -21.75 13.94
N PRO A 241 5.82 -22.70 13.86
CA PRO A 241 5.82 -23.73 12.80
C PRO A 241 4.60 -24.66 12.87
N ASP A 242 4.00 -24.82 14.06
CA ASP A 242 2.86 -25.71 14.28
C ASP A 242 1.52 -25.11 13.81
N ILE A 243 1.48 -23.80 13.50
CA ILE A 243 0.26 -23.15 13.01
C ILE A 243 0.16 -23.35 11.49
N SER A 244 -0.79 -24.19 11.09
CA SER A 244 -1.14 -24.42 9.69
C SER A 244 -1.48 -23.11 8.96
N VAL A 245 -0.75 -22.82 7.88
CA VAL A 245 -1.01 -21.66 7.00
C VAL A 245 -2.34 -21.80 6.24
N VAL A 246 -2.86 -23.02 6.12
CA VAL A 246 -4.13 -23.33 5.44
C VAL A 246 -5.32 -22.99 6.34
N ASP A 247 -5.23 -23.33 7.63
CA ASP A 247 -6.33 -23.14 8.59
C ASP A 247 -6.30 -21.76 9.25
N ALA A 248 -5.10 -21.19 9.41
CA ALA A 248 -4.90 -19.82 9.89
C ALA A 248 -3.92 -19.12 8.93
N PRO A 249 -4.39 -18.25 8.01
CA PRO A 249 -3.50 -17.56 7.09
C PRO A 249 -2.56 -16.63 7.86
N ALA A 250 -1.29 -16.57 7.44
CA ALA A 250 -0.31 -15.63 8.01
C ALA A 250 -0.65 -14.20 7.63
N PHE A 251 -1.19 -14.01 6.44
CA PHE A 251 -1.42 -12.70 5.87
C PHE A 251 -2.71 -12.70 5.07
N VAL A 252 -3.54 -11.69 5.30
CA VAL A 252 -4.81 -11.50 4.62
C VAL A 252 -4.86 -10.08 4.06
N ALA A 253 -4.94 -9.99 2.73
CA ALA A 253 -5.19 -8.73 2.04
C ALA A 253 -6.70 -8.54 1.88
N LEU A 254 -7.26 -7.54 2.56
CA LEU A 254 -8.66 -7.15 2.44
C LEU A 254 -8.82 -5.96 1.49
N LYS A 255 -10.08 -5.73 1.07
CA LYS A 255 -10.47 -4.44 0.50
C LYS A 255 -10.49 -3.42 1.64
N SER A 256 -10.07 -2.18 1.38
CA SER A 256 -10.10 -1.08 2.38
C SER A 256 -11.44 -0.95 3.12
N THR A 257 -12.57 -1.10 2.41
CA THR A 257 -13.90 -1.06 3.03
C THR A 257 -14.20 -2.19 4.02
N ASP A 258 -13.41 -3.26 3.96
CA ASP A 258 -13.57 -4.49 4.74
C ASP A 258 -12.58 -4.55 5.92
N ASN A 259 -11.52 -3.73 5.92
CA ASN A 259 -10.61 -3.52 7.05
C ASN A 259 -11.24 -2.58 8.11
N ILE A 260 -12.42 -2.96 8.57
CA ILE A 260 -13.26 -2.17 9.48
C ILE A 260 -12.54 -1.77 10.78
N PRO A 261 -11.73 -2.64 11.43
CA PRO A 261 -11.10 -2.29 12.70
C PRO A 261 -10.14 -1.10 12.59
N ILE A 262 -9.25 -1.07 11.60
CA ILE A 262 -8.29 0.03 11.47
C ILE A 262 -8.97 1.31 10.95
N GLU A 263 -9.91 1.19 10.02
CA GLU A 263 -10.72 2.32 9.52
C GLU A 263 -11.53 3.00 10.63
N SER A 264 -12.08 2.20 11.56
CA SER A 264 -12.70 2.74 12.77
C SER A 264 -11.71 3.56 13.61
N SER A 265 -10.45 3.16 13.68
CA SER A 265 -9.40 3.89 14.42
C SER A 265 -9.11 5.23 13.79
N TRP A 266 -9.07 5.31 12.46
CA TRP A 266 -8.88 6.58 11.76
C TRP A 266 -10.04 7.55 11.93
N ASN A 267 -11.27 7.05 11.95
CA ASN A 267 -12.42 7.89 12.26
C ASN A 267 -12.36 8.43 13.69
N LEU A 268 -11.95 7.61 14.66
CA LEU A 268 -11.76 8.04 16.05
C LEU A 268 -10.66 9.11 16.16
N PHE A 269 -9.51 8.86 15.53
CA PHE A 269 -8.40 9.83 15.49
C PHE A 269 -8.81 11.16 14.86
N THR A 270 -9.51 11.09 13.72
CA THR A 270 -10.00 12.28 13.00
C THR A 270 -10.90 13.13 13.89
N ASN A 271 -11.81 12.50 14.62
CA ASN A 271 -12.75 13.21 15.50
C ASN A 271 -12.12 13.66 16.82
N TYR A 272 -11.07 12.99 17.29
CA TYR A 272 -10.40 13.35 18.54
C TYR A 272 -9.48 14.56 18.36
N ILE A 273 -8.62 14.55 17.34
CA ILE A 273 -7.62 15.61 17.13
C ILE A 273 -7.26 15.86 15.66
N GLY A 274 -7.54 14.92 14.75
CA GLY A 274 -7.12 15.03 13.34
C GLY A 274 -7.70 16.25 12.61
N LEU A 275 -8.95 16.63 12.90
CA LEU A 275 -9.56 17.85 12.34
C LEU A 275 -8.89 19.12 12.86
N ASP A 276 -8.54 19.16 14.15
CA ASP A 276 -7.87 20.31 14.77
C ASP A 276 -6.45 20.46 14.23
N ILE A 277 -5.70 19.35 14.10
CA ILE A 277 -4.39 19.33 13.44
C ILE A 277 -4.50 19.95 12.05
N LYS A 278 -5.48 19.50 11.26
CA LYS A 278 -5.67 20.03 9.90
C LYS A 278 -5.97 21.53 9.91
N GLN A 279 -6.86 22.00 10.78
CA GLN A 279 -7.21 23.41 10.88
C GLN A 279 -6.00 24.25 11.27
N ILE A 280 -5.24 23.81 12.27
CA ILE A 280 -4.04 24.49 12.74
C ILE A 280 -2.98 24.54 11.64
N LEU A 281 -2.71 23.44 10.94
CA LEU A 281 -1.78 23.43 9.81
C LEU A 281 -2.19 24.46 8.74
N LEU A 282 -3.49 24.54 8.42
CA LEU A 282 -3.99 25.50 7.44
C LEU A 282 -3.85 26.96 7.88
N LEU A 283 -3.69 27.25 9.17
CA LEU A 283 -3.41 28.61 9.65
C LEU A 283 -2.09 29.16 9.09
N GLY A 284 -1.08 28.32 8.90
CA GLY A 284 0.19 28.77 8.32
C GLY A 284 0.04 29.31 6.90
N LYS A 285 -0.95 28.80 6.17
CA LYS A 285 -1.33 29.32 4.86
C LYS A 285 -2.19 30.57 4.96
N SER A 286 -3.23 30.57 5.81
CA SER A 286 -4.16 31.71 5.89
C SER A 286 -3.52 32.97 6.50
N LEU A 287 -2.58 32.79 7.42
CA LEU A 287 -1.85 33.86 8.10
C LEU A 287 -0.48 34.15 7.48
N ASN A 288 -0.16 33.49 6.35
CA ASN A 288 1.07 33.69 5.59
C ASN A 288 2.38 33.43 6.38
N TYR A 289 2.34 32.54 7.38
CA TYR A 289 3.54 32.08 8.09
C TYR A 289 4.40 31.14 7.25
N PHE A 290 3.76 30.40 6.34
CA PHE A 290 4.42 29.41 5.51
C PHE A 290 4.36 29.80 4.03
N ASN A 291 5.53 29.83 3.38
CA ASN A 291 5.64 30.06 1.95
C ASN A 291 6.30 28.85 1.26
N PRO A 292 5.58 28.09 0.40
CA PRO A 292 6.12 26.94 -0.31
C PRO A 292 7.19 27.28 -1.35
N GLY A 293 7.41 28.57 -1.67
CA GLY A 293 8.47 29.01 -2.57
C GLY A 293 9.87 28.99 -1.94
N PHE A 294 9.98 28.88 -0.62
CA PHE A 294 11.25 28.88 0.11
C PHE A 294 11.59 27.51 0.68
N GLN A 295 12.79 27.01 0.37
CA GLN A 295 13.20 25.66 0.76
C GLN A 295 13.33 25.50 2.28
N HIS A 296 13.85 26.51 2.99
CA HIS A 296 13.96 26.45 4.46
C HIS A 296 12.59 26.44 5.15
N HIS A 297 11.53 27.02 4.55
CA HIS A 297 10.16 26.88 5.08
C HIS A 297 9.68 25.44 4.97
N ILE A 298 9.88 24.79 3.80
CA ILE A 298 9.51 23.39 3.57
C ILE A 298 10.28 22.47 4.53
N ASN A 299 11.59 22.65 4.63
CA ASN A 299 12.43 21.84 5.50
C ASN A 299 12.05 22.04 6.98
N LEU A 300 11.86 23.28 7.44
CA LEU A 300 11.44 23.54 8.82
C LEU A 300 10.06 22.93 9.10
N PHE A 301 9.14 23.00 8.13
CA PHE A 301 7.83 22.37 8.27
C PHE A 301 7.97 20.85 8.47
N ASN A 302 8.71 20.20 7.58
CA ASN A 302 8.92 18.74 7.62
C ASN A 302 9.75 18.30 8.83
N TRP A 303 10.55 19.19 9.43
CA TRP A 303 11.24 18.89 10.68
C TRP A 303 10.31 19.07 11.90
N LEU A 304 9.57 20.17 11.99
CA LEU A 304 8.80 20.54 13.18
C LEU A 304 7.45 19.80 13.27
N TRP A 305 6.64 19.85 12.22
CA TRP A 305 5.25 19.39 12.29
C TRP A 305 5.09 17.88 12.48
N PRO A 306 5.91 17.01 11.87
CA PRO A 306 5.85 15.58 12.16
C PRO A 306 6.07 15.26 13.64
N ARG A 307 6.94 16.00 14.34
CA ARG A 307 7.20 15.83 15.77
C ARG A 307 5.99 16.25 16.62
N ILE A 308 5.39 17.40 16.30
CA ILE A 308 4.17 17.89 16.96
C ILE A 308 3.00 16.93 16.74
N VAL A 309 2.81 16.47 15.50
CA VAL A 309 1.73 15.52 15.16
C VAL A 309 1.97 14.16 15.80
N GLN A 310 3.21 13.67 15.85
CA GLN A 310 3.55 12.42 16.53
C GLN A 310 3.18 12.49 18.01
N ARG A 311 3.53 13.59 18.70
CA ARG A 311 3.16 13.76 20.11
C ARG A 311 1.64 13.76 20.32
N SER A 312 0.90 14.44 19.45
CA SER A 312 -0.57 14.46 19.52
C SER A 312 -1.18 13.07 19.25
N LEU A 313 -0.56 12.32 18.34
CA LEU A 313 -0.92 10.94 18.02
C LEU A 313 -0.64 9.99 19.20
N ASP A 314 0.51 10.13 19.86
CA ASP A 314 0.87 9.35 21.05
C ASP A 314 -0.11 9.59 22.20
N GLN A 315 -0.49 10.85 22.44
CA GLN A 315 -1.52 11.21 23.42
C GLN A 315 -2.88 10.58 23.10
N PHE A 316 -3.28 10.58 21.83
CA PHE A 316 -4.50 9.92 21.39
C PHE A 316 -4.45 8.40 21.61
N VAL A 317 -3.35 7.75 21.27
CA VAL A 317 -3.16 6.31 21.46
C VAL A 317 -3.18 5.95 22.94
N ASP A 318 -2.50 6.74 23.78
CA ASP A 318 -2.49 6.53 25.23
C ASP A 318 -3.90 6.69 25.84
N TYR A 319 -4.61 7.77 25.48
CA TYR A 319 -6.00 7.95 25.85
C TYR A 319 -6.86 6.77 25.40
N TRP A 320 -6.76 6.37 24.13
CA TRP A 320 -7.58 5.28 23.58
C TRP A 320 -7.31 3.95 24.27
N ASN A 321 -6.04 3.61 24.52
CA ASN A 321 -5.68 2.34 25.10
C ASN A 321 -6.03 2.24 26.60
N ASN A 322 -6.16 3.36 27.31
CA ASN A 322 -6.50 3.39 28.73
C ASN A 322 -7.96 3.74 29.04
N HIS A 323 -8.68 4.43 28.14
CA HIS A 323 -10.08 4.76 28.38
C HIS A 323 -10.99 3.53 28.32
N LYS A 324 -12.06 3.55 29.10
CA LYS A 324 -13.08 2.50 29.10
C LYS A 324 -13.93 2.60 27.83
N ILE A 325 -13.83 1.61 26.94
CA ILE A 325 -14.69 1.52 25.76
C ILE A 325 -16.13 1.24 26.23
N ARG A 326 -17.11 1.91 25.60
CA ARG A 326 -18.53 1.68 25.87
C ARG A 326 -18.90 0.19 25.71
N SER A 327 -19.63 -0.35 26.69
CA SER A 327 -20.18 -1.71 26.61
C SER A 327 -21.22 -1.82 25.50
N GLN A 328 -21.13 -2.88 24.70
CA GLN A 328 -22.05 -3.17 23.61
C GLN A 328 -22.63 -4.58 23.81
N ARG A 329 -23.94 -4.66 24.07
CA ARG A 329 -24.62 -5.92 24.45
C ARG A 329 -24.54 -7.02 23.40
N ASN A 330 -24.49 -6.67 22.12
CA ASN A 330 -24.49 -7.62 21.01
C ASN A 330 -23.08 -7.86 20.43
N LYS A 331 -22.03 -7.31 21.05
CA LYS A 331 -20.66 -7.50 20.57
C LYS A 331 -20.14 -8.84 21.09
N VAL A 332 -19.66 -9.70 20.18
CA VAL A 332 -19.07 -11.00 20.55
C VAL A 332 -17.72 -10.78 21.25
N LEU A 333 -16.87 -9.91 20.69
CA LEU A 333 -15.60 -9.52 21.30
C LEU A 333 -15.80 -8.65 22.55
N PRO A 334 -14.81 -8.63 23.48
CA PRO A 334 -14.91 -7.85 24.70
C PRO A 334 -15.25 -6.38 24.47
N SER A 335 -16.08 -5.83 25.35
CA SER A 335 -16.45 -4.41 25.41
C SER A 335 -16.71 -4.00 26.86
N GLY A 336 -16.71 -2.69 27.15
CA GLY A 336 -16.91 -2.20 28.51
C GLY A 336 -15.64 -2.08 29.34
N PHE A 337 -14.47 -2.33 28.75
CA PHE A 337 -13.16 -2.26 29.40
C PHE A 337 -12.18 -1.46 28.54
N SER A 338 -11.04 -1.09 29.11
CA SER A 338 -9.97 -0.47 28.33
C SER A 338 -9.25 -1.50 27.46
N PRO A 339 -8.77 -1.11 26.27
CA PRO A 339 -8.00 -2.01 25.41
C PRO A 339 -6.79 -2.63 26.09
N ASN A 340 -6.05 -1.86 26.91
CA ASN A 340 -4.92 -2.38 27.67
C ASN A 340 -5.38 -3.49 28.63
N TYR A 341 -6.47 -3.29 29.36
CA TYR A 341 -6.97 -4.31 30.30
C TYR A 341 -7.35 -5.62 29.61
N ILE A 342 -7.98 -5.55 28.43
CA ILE A 342 -8.31 -6.75 27.64
C ILE A 342 -7.04 -7.42 27.10
N CYS A 343 -6.06 -6.62 26.66
CA CYS A 343 -4.80 -7.10 26.13
C CYS A 343 -3.92 -7.78 27.19
N ASP A 344 -3.88 -7.22 28.40
CA ASP A 344 -3.00 -7.66 29.48
C ASP A 344 -3.59 -8.83 30.28
N PHE A 345 -4.92 -8.97 30.29
CA PHE A 345 -5.63 -10.06 30.98
C PHE A 345 -6.62 -10.81 30.05
N PRO A 346 -6.15 -11.38 28.93
CA PRO A 346 -7.02 -11.98 27.92
C PRO A 346 -7.82 -13.17 28.47
N ASP A 347 -7.28 -13.94 29.41
CA ASP A 347 -7.95 -15.11 30.01
C ASP A 347 -9.27 -14.75 30.70
N ARG A 348 -9.38 -13.53 31.26
CA ARG A 348 -10.62 -13.03 31.89
C ARG A 348 -11.78 -12.89 30.91
N PHE A 349 -11.46 -12.88 29.62
CA PHE A 349 -12.40 -12.71 28.52
C PHE A 349 -12.50 -13.99 27.67
N GLY A 350 -11.90 -15.10 28.11
CA GLY A 350 -11.82 -16.34 27.32
C GLY A 350 -10.95 -16.19 26.07
N LEU A 351 -10.01 -15.25 26.07
CA LEU A 351 -9.05 -15.00 24.99
C LEU A 351 -7.68 -15.56 25.37
N THR A 352 -6.92 -16.00 24.38
CA THR A 352 -5.51 -16.43 24.56
C THR A 352 -4.55 -15.34 24.09
N HIS A 353 -3.37 -15.21 24.71
CA HIS A 353 -2.29 -14.36 24.19
C HIS A 353 -1.42 -15.13 23.21
N PHE A 354 -1.40 -14.73 21.94
CA PHE A 354 -0.70 -15.46 20.89
C PHE A 354 0.70 -14.94 20.54
N ALA A 355 1.07 -13.74 20.97
CA ALA A 355 2.37 -13.19 20.57
C ALA A 355 3.55 -13.96 21.18
N VAL A 356 4.52 -14.30 20.33
CA VAL A 356 5.76 -15.02 20.68
C VAL A 356 6.97 -14.12 20.43
N PRO A 357 7.96 -14.04 21.33
CA PRO A 357 9.15 -13.22 21.12
C PRO A 357 9.87 -13.53 19.81
N ALA A 358 10.20 -12.49 19.04
CA ALA A 358 10.93 -12.63 17.79
C ALA A 358 12.45 -12.76 18.05
N PRO A 359 13.14 -13.74 17.45
CA PRO A 359 14.60 -13.81 17.56
C PRO A 359 15.26 -12.59 16.90
N GLN A 360 16.04 -11.84 17.68
CA GLN A 360 16.64 -10.58 17.22
C GLN A 360 17.48 -10.75 15.94
N HIS A 361 18.29 -11.81 15.86
CA HIS A 361 19.12 -12.08 14.68
C HIS A 361 18.30 -12.25 13.39
N LEU A 362 17.06 -12.76 13.47
CA LEU A 362 16.17 -12.87 12.31
C LEU A 362 15.56 -11.51 11.96
N VAL A 363 15.17 -10.73 12.98
CA VAL A 363 14.67 -9.36 12.77
C VAL A 363 15.74 -8.52 12.07
N ASP A 364 16.99 -8.58 12.52
CA ASP A 364 18.12 -7.86 11.94
C ASP A 364 18.40 -8.32 10.50
N ALA A 365 18.46 -9.64 10.26
CA ALA A 365 18.65 -10.18 8.91
C ALA A 365 17.52 -9.77 7.95
N LEU A 366 16.27 -9.75 8.40
CA LEU A 366 15.15 -9.26 7.59
C LEU A 366 15.27 -7.75 7.34
N ARG A 367 15.68 -6.98 8.35
CA ARG A 367 15.87 -5.53 8.27
C ARG A 367 16.95 -5.15 7.26
N GLU A 368 18.03 -5.93 7.18
CA GLU A 368 19.13 -5.77 6.22
C GLU A 368 18.71 -6.04 4.77
N ASN A 369 17.71 -6.90 4.55
CA ASN A 369 17.20 -7.21 3.21
C ASN A 369 16.20 -6.17 2.68
N ILE A 370 15.73 -5.23 3.51
CA ILE A 370 14.82 -4.17 3.07
C ILE A 370 15.59 -3.16 2.19
N PRO A 371 15.12 -2.84 0.97
CA PRO A 371 15.90 -2.04 0.00
C PRO A 371 16.33 -0.64 0.45
N LYS A 372 15.58 0.01 1.33
CA LYS A 372 15.93 1.31 1.92
C LYS A 372 16.15 1.12 3.41
N SER A 373 17.18 1.77 3.95
CA SER A 373 17.45 1.67 5.38
C SER A 373 16.34 2.31 6.22
N ARG A 374 16.24 1.88 7.48
CA ARG A 374 15.28 2.45 8.45
C ARG A 374 15.47 3.96 8.61
N VAL A 375 16.72 4.41 8.64
CA VAL A 375 17.08 5.83 8.76
C VAL A 375 16.54 6.61 7.56
N GLU A 376 16.77 6.13 6.33
CA GLU A 376 16.26 6.79 5.13
C GLU A 376 14.73 6.81 5.07
N CYS A 377 14.06 5.74 5.50
CA CYS A 377 12.61 5.66 5.51
C CYS A 377 11.95 6.62 6.49
N TYR A 378 12.61 6.94 7.61
CA TYR A 378 12.07 7.84 8.65
C TYR A 378 12.65 9.25 8.61
N ARG A 379 13.56 9.53 7.66
CA ARG A 379 14.16 10.83 7.46
C ARG A 379 13.16 11.80 6.81
N TRP A 380 12.95 12.95 7.46
CA TRP A 380 12.07 14.03 6.97
C TRP A 380 12.82 15.16 6.27
N VAL A 381 14.07 15.40 6.66
CA VAL A 381 14.95 16.47 6.16
C VAL A 381 16.37 15.93 6.05
N SER A 382 17.27 16.66 5.37
CA SER A 382 18.67 16.23 5.30
C SER A 382 19.34 16.30 6.67
N ASP A 383 20.42 15.52 6.86
CA ASP A 383 21.14 15.48 8.14
C ASP A 383 21.75 16.87 8.47
N GLU A 384 22.17 17.62 7.46
CA GLU A 384 22.68 18.99 7.62
C GLU A 384 21.59 19.94 8.14
N PHE A 385 20.39 19.88 7.56
CA PHE A 385 19.29 20.71 8.00
C PHE A 385 18.78 20.28 9.38
N GLU A 386 18.75 18.98 9.66
CA GLU A 386 18.37 18.46 10.98
C GLU A 386 19.31 18.99 12.08
N ALA A 387 20.63 18.99 11.84
CA ALA A 387 21.60 19.54 12.77
C ALA A 387 21.39 21.06 12.99
N GLN A 388 21.13 21.81 11.91
CA GLN A 388 20.83 23.25 12.00
C GLN A 388 19.53 23.52 12.77
N ALA A 389 18.47 22.78 12.47
CA ALA A 389 17.17 22.92 13.13
C ALA A 389 17.27 22.62 14.63
N TRP A 390 18.02 21.58 15.03
CA TRP A 390 18.30 21.32 16.45
C TRP A 390 19.08 22.46 17.11
N ALA A 391 20.13 22.98 16.49
CA ALA A 391 20.89 24.10 17.05
C ALA A 391 20.02 25.35 17.28
N VAL A 392 19.13 25.65 16.33
CA VAL A 392 18.17 26.77 16.45
C VAL A 392 17.10 26.48 17.50
N TYR A 393 16.59 25.25 17.56
CA TYR A 393 15.60 24.85 18.57
C TYR A 393 16.17 24.95 19.99
N ASP A 394 17.44 24.59 20.17
CA ASP A 394 18.19 24.75 21.41
C ASP A 394 18.34 26.25 21.77
N LEU A 395 18.64 27.09 20.78
CA LEU A 395 18.78 28.54 20.96
C LEU A 395 17.49 29.21 21.47
N ILE A 396 16.32 28.78 20.98
CA ILE A 396 15.02 29.33 21.40
C ILE A 396 14.48 28.70 22.69
N GLY A 397 15.29 27.89 23.39
CA GLY A 397 14.96 27.34 24.70
C GLY A 397 14.17 26.03 24.69
N LYS A 398 14.18 25.27 23.58
CA LYS A 398 13.52 23.96 23.44
C LYS A 398 12.04 23.97 23.83
N PRO A 399 11.21 24.85 23.23
CA PRO A 399 9.80 24.92 23.55
C PRO A 399 9.12 23.58 23.27
N GLU A 400 8.16 23.21 24.12
CA GLU A 400 7.49 21.92 24.00
C GLU A 400 6.73 21.78 22.68
N PHE A 401 6.70 20.58 22.08
CA PHE A 401 6.01 20.32 20.82
C PHE A 401 4.47 20.28 20.97
N VAL A 402 3.87 21.42 21.32
CA VAL A 402 2.43 21.57 21.51
C VAL A 402 1.77 22.00 20.20
N LEU A 403 0.63 21.38 19.87
CA LEU A 403 -0.07 21.60 18.60
C LEU A 403 -0.43 23.07 18.35
N THR A 404 -0.97 23.75 19.36
CA THR A 404 -1.38 25.16 19.28
C THR A 404 -0.21 26.14 19.17
N GLU A 405 0.99 25.72 19.59
CA GLU A 405 2.20 26.56 19.58
C GLU A 405 3.06 26.31 18.33
N GLY A 406 2.72 25.33 17.49
CA GLY A 406 3.56 24.92 16.37
C GLY A 406 3.96 26.05 15.42
N TRP A 407 3.03 26.96 15.09
CA TRP A 407 3.35 28.13 14.26
C TRP A 407 4.17 29.19 14.99
N ILE A 408 4.01 29.32 16.32
CA ILE A 408 4.82 30.24 17.13
C ILE A 408 6.27 29.76 17.11
N ILE A 409 6.49 28.47 17.37
CA ILE A 409 7.82 27.83 17.31
C ILE A 409 8.40 27.97 15.90
N PHE A 410 7.60 27.70 14.87
CA PHE A 410 8.02 27.87 13.47
C PHE A 410 8.52 29.29 13.19
N CYS A 411 7.73 30.31 13.57
CA CYS A 411 8.08 31.71 13.37
C CYS A 411 9.28 32.18 14.21
N GLN A 412 9.53 31.56 15.37
CA GLN A 412 10.71 31.83 16.19
C GLN A 412 11.98 31.20 15.59
N MET A 413 11.89 30.00 15.03
CA MET A 413 13.05 29.32 14.45
C MET A 413 13.44 29.89 13.08
N LEU A 414 12.45 30.25 12.26
CA LEU A 414 12.65 30.65 10.87
C LEU A 414 13.72 31.73 10.64
N PRO A 415 13.81 32.82 11.42
CA PRO A 415 14.83 33.87 11.22
C PRO A 415 16.27 33.43 11.47
N HIS A 416 16.47 32.29 12.14
CA HIS A 416 17.78 31.74 12.48
C HIS A 416 18.22 30.63 11.50
N LEU A 417 17.38 30.30 10.52
CA LEU A 417 17.65 29.29 9.49
C LEU A 417 17.93 29.99 8.17
N ASN A 418 19.02 29.59 7.50
CA ASN A 418 19.43 30.15 6.21
C ASN A 418 18.80 29.37 5.04
#